data_AF-R6ZSD1-F1
#
_entry.id   AF-R6ZSD1-F1
#
_cell.length_a   1.000
_cell.length_b   1.000
_cell.length_c   1.000
_cell.angle_alpha   90.00
_cell.angle_beta   90.00
_cell.angle_gamma   90.00
#
_symmetry.space_group_name_H-M   'P 1'
#
loop_
_entity.id
_entity.type
_entity.pdbx_description
1 polymer ?
#
loop_
_entity_poly.entity_id
_entity_poly.type
_entity_poly.pdbx_seq_one_letter_code
_entity_poly.pdbx_strand_id
1 'polypeptide(L)'
;MTSVVEMKCYDTTVLGKQKSDPWDYEKETRIMSVLSLPYNRNWEYLDLRLKPEMFRGLKIILSPWSTQKRKEMVEGFLADSELPQEIKDTITIEFSTLKGKLHFPTNR
;
A
#
# COMPACT_ATOMS: atom_id res chain seq x y z
N MET A 1 44.38 -7.76 7.22
CA MET A 1 43.37 -7.63 8.28
C MET A 1 42.07 -8.21 7.74
N THR A 2 41.60 -9.31 8.33
CA THR A 2 40.36 -9.98 7.91
C THR A 2 39.20 -9.32 8.63
N SER A 3 38.40 -8.53 7.91
CA SER A 3 37.25 -7.83 8.46
C SER A 3 36.13 -8.84 8.74
N VAL A 4 35.79 -9.04 10.01
CA VAL A 4 34.57 -9.78 10.40
C VAL A 4 33.38 -8.86 10.13
N VAL A 5 32.52 -9.23 9.18
CA VAL A 5 31.29 -8.50 8.87
C VAL A 5 30.22 -8.92 9.87
N GLU A 6 29.85 -8.02 10.78
CA GLU A 6 28.72 -8.23 11.68
C GLU A 6 27.42 -8.06 10.88
N MET A 7 26.75 -9.17 10.59
CA MET A 7 25.50 -9.20 9.84
C MET A 7 24.33 -8.89 10.78
N LYS A 8 23.76 -7.69 10.70
CA LYS A 8 22.52 -7.35 11.42
C LYS A 8 21.32 -7.66 10.54
N CYS A 9 20.74 -8.85 10.74
CA CYS A 9 19.48 -9.23 10.12
C CYS A 9 18.30 -8.63 10.90
N TYR A 10 17.42 -7.91 10.20
CA TYR A 10 16.16 -7.44 10.77
C TYR A 10 15.05 -8.41 10.41
N ASP A 11 14.34 -8.90 11.43
CA ASP A 11 13.15 -9.74 11.25
C ASP A 11 12.02 -8.90 10.65
N THR A 12 11.75 -9.09 9.35
CA THR A 12 10.71 -8.33 8.63
C THR A 12 9.30 -8.64 9.12
N THR A 13 9.11 -9.68 9.94
CA THR A 13 7.81 -9.92 10.61
C THR A 13 7.47 -8.83 11.62
N VAL A 14 8.46 -8.02 12.06
CA VAL A 14 8.26 -6.93 13.02
C VAL A 14 7.91 -5.58 12.39
N LEU A 15 8.15 -5.38 11.09
CA LEU A 15 7.83 -4.14 10.35
C LEU A 15 6.32 -3.94 10.09
N GLY A 16 5.50 -4.68 10.83
CA GLY A 16 4.04 -4.59 10.84
C GLY A 16 3.43 -5.14 12.11
N LYS A 17 4.16 -5.17 13.24
CA LYS A 17 3.68 -5.72 14.52
C LYS A 17 2.70 -4.76 15.22
N GLN A 18 1.59 -4.51 14.56
CA GLN A 18 0.23 -4.41 15.13
C GLN A 18 -0.71 -4.29 13.93
N LYS A 19 -0.84 -5.40 13.19
CA LYS A 19 -1.77 -5.52 12.06
C LYS A 19 -3.03 -6.20 12.58
N SER A 20 -4.14 -5.50 12.50
CA SER A 20 -5.46 -6.03 12.84
C SER A 20 -5.89 -7.15 11.88
N ASP A 21 -6.87 -7.95 12.29
CA ASP A 21 -7.48 -9.05 11.53
C ASP A 21 -8.11 -8.75 10.13
N PRO A 22 -8.34 -7.50 9.65
CA PRO A 22 -8.96 -7.24 8.34
C PRO A 22 -8.23 -7.72 7.09
N TRP A 23 -6.99 -8.20 7.21
CA TRP A 23 -6.16 -8.56 6.06
C TRP A 23 -6.81 -9.64 5.19
N ASP A 24 -7.22 -10.78 5.77
CA ASP A 24 -7.85 -11.86 5.00
C ASP A 24 -9.21 -11.43 4.42
N TYR A 25 -9.87 -10.46 5.06
CA TYR A 25 -11.14 -9.92 4.61
C TYR A 25 -10.98 -9.03 3.36
N GLU A 26 -9.91 -8.22 3.29
CA GLU A 26 -9.73 -7.21 2.24
C GLU A 26 -8.95 -7.71 1.00
N LYS A 27 -8.44 -8.95 1.03
CA LYS A 27 -7.74 -9.63 -0.10
C LYS A 27 -6.61 -8.78 -0.72
N GLU A 28 -5.85 -8.08 0.11
CA GLU A 28 -4.80 -7.15 -0.33
C GLU A 28 -3.57 -7.86 -0.94
N THR A 29 -3.04 -7.32 -2.04
CA THR A 29 -1.70 -7.67 -2.57
C THR A 29 -0.68 -6.62 -2.13
N ARG A 30 0.44 -7.03 -1.54
CA ARG A 30 1.49 -6.11 -1.02
C ARG A 30 2.80 -6.26 -1.78
N ILE A 31 3.37 -5.14 -2.22
CA ILE A 31 4.72 -5.05 -2.76
C ILE A 31 5.58 -4.34 -1.71
N MET A 32 6.40 -5.11 -0.97
CA MET A 32 7.38 -4.55 -0.03
C MET A 32 8.72 -4.43 -0.74
N SER A 33 9.23 -3.21 -0.86
CA SER A 33 10.51 -2.93 -1.50
C SER A 33 11.44 -2.27 -0.49
N VAL A 34 12.64 -2.82 -0.33
CA VAL A 34 13.63 -2.32 0.63
C VAL A 34 14.98 -2.18 -0.09
N LEU A 35 15.60 -1.02 0.03
CA LEU A 35 16.99 -0.81 -0.38
C LEU A 35 17.90 -1.38 0.71
N SER A 36 18.44 -2.57 0.52
CA SER A 36 19.31 -3.24 1.51
C SER A 36 20.79 -2.81 1.38
N LEU A 37 21.10 -1.52 1.28
CA LEU A 37 22.50 -1.09 1.14
C LEU A 37 22.84 0.13 2.01
N PRO A 38 23.35 -0.06 3.23
CA PRO A 38 23.82 1.04 4.07
C PRO A 38 25.06 1.78 3.52
N TYR A 39 25.74 1.21 2.51
CA TYR A 39 27.00 1.74 1.96
C TYR A 39 26.88 2.41 0.59
N ASN A 40 25.71 2.35 -0.07
CA ASN A 40 25.52 2.93 -1.39
C ASN A 40 24.36 3.93 -1.36
N ARG A 41 24.64 5.11 -0.81
CA ARG A 41 23.69 6.24 -0.67
C ARG A 41 23.28 6.87 -2.02
N ASN A 42 23.76 6.35 -3.14
CA ASN A 42 23.57 6.97 -4.45
C ASN A 42 22.21 6.65 -5.09
N TRP A 43 21.38 5.83 -4.44
CA TRP A 43 20.08 5.40 -4.96
C TRP A 43 19.00 5.90 -4.00
N GLU A 44 18.40 7.03 -4.33
CA GLU A 44 17.38 7.69 -3.49
C GLU A 44 15.98 7.12 -3.69
N TYR A 45 15.78 6.30 -4.73
CA TYR A 45 14.47 5.78 -5.10
C TYR A 45 14.53 4.35 -5.64
N LEU A 46 13.38 3.68 -5.54
CA LEU A 46 13.08 2.41 -6.18
C LEU A 46 12.18 2.70 -7.39
N ASP A 47 12.70 2.48 -8.59
CA ASP A 47 11.89 2.51 -9.81
C ASP A 47 11.28 1.12 -10.05
N LEU A 48 9.97 1.00 -9.82
CA LEU A 48 9.25 -0.27 -9.92
C LEU A 48 8.74 -0.59 -11.33
N ARG A 49 8.74 0.38 -12.27
CA ARG A 49 8.26 0.24 -13.66
C ARG A 49 7.02 -0.66 -13.83
N LEU A 50 6.01 -0.43 -13.01
CA LEU A 50 4.79 -1.24 -13.00
C LEU A 50 4.01 -1.05 -14.32
N LYS A 51 3.62 -2.16 -14.95
CA LYS A 51 2.77 -2.10 -16.15
C LYS A 51 1.37 -1.58 -15.79
N PRO A 52 0.75 -0.72 -16.61
CA PRO A 52 -0.60 -0.19 -16.35
C PRO A 52 -1.67 -1.26 -16.09
N GLU A 53 -1.53 -2.42 -16.73
CA GLU A 53 -2.46 -3.55 -16.59
C GLU A 53 -2.58 -4.07 -15.15
N MET A 54 -1.56 -3.91 -14.30
CA MET A 54 -1.64 -4.33 -12.90
C MET A 54 -2.63 -3.50 -12.07
N PHE A 55 -3.05 -2.34 -12.57
CA PHE A 55 -4.05 -1.50 -11.92
C PHE A 55 -5.47 -1.78 -12.43
N ARG A 56 -5.65 -2.68 -13.41
CA ARG A 56 -6.97 -3.02 -13.93
C ARG A 56 -7.81 -3.66 -12.82
N GLY A 57 -9.00 -3.11 -12.59
CA GLY A 57 -9.91 -3.56 -11.54
C GLY A 57 -9.41 -3.25 -10.12
N LEU A 58 -8.44 -2.34 -9.96
CA LEU A 58 -7.97 -1.94 -8.64
C LEU A 58 -9.12 -1.35 -7.82
N LYS A 59 -9.26 -1.84 -6.59
CA LYS A 59 -10.20 -1.32 -5.61
C LYS A 59 -9.45 -0.59 -4.50
N ILE A 60 -9.68 0.72 -4.39
CA ILE A 60 -9.08 1.58 -3.37
C ILE A 60 -10.10 1.75 -2.24
N ILE A 61 -9.80 1.18 -1.07
CA ILE A 61 -10.62 1.33 0.12
C ILE A 61 -10.05 2.46 0.99
N LEU A 62 -10.84 3.51 1.19
CA LEU A 62 -10.46 4.64 2.03
C LEU A 62 -10.58 4.26 3.51
N SER A 63 -9.61 4.73 4.31
CA SER A 63 -9.58 4.54 5.76
C SER A 63 -10.95 4.84 6.41
N PRO A 64 -11.34 4.12 7.48
CA PRO A 64 -12.59 4.33 8.23
C PRO A 64 -12.87 5.78 8.67
N TRP A 65 -11.81 6.57 8.85
CA TRP A 65 -11.89 7.97 9.28
C TRP A 65 -11.72 8.97 8.12
N SER A 66 -11.72 8.48 6.88
CA SER A 66 -11.61 9.32 5.69
C SER A 66 -12.86 10.15 5.48
N THR A 67 -12.63 11.41 5.11
CA THR A 67 -13.68 12.36 4.78
C THR A 67 -13.97 12.35 3.27
N GLN A 68 -15.09 12.95 2.89
CA GLN A 68 -15.42 13.16 1.48
C GLN A 68 -14.33 13.95 0.73
N LYS A 69 -13.77 14.98 1.37
CA LYS A 69 -12.62 15.73 0.84
C LYS A 69 -11.42 14.85 0.52
N ARG A 70 -11.15 13.81 1.32
CA ARG A 70 -10.07 12.85 1.02
C ARG A 70 -10.39 11.97 -0.18
N LYS A 71 -11.66 11.58 -0.35
CA LYS A 71 -12.11 10.82 -1.54
C LYS A 71 -11.88 11.62 -2.81
N GLU A 72 -12.33 12.87 -2.83
CA GLU A 72 -12.15 13.80 -3.96
C GLU A 72 -10.67 14.03 -4.29
N MET A 73 -9.80 14.11 -3.28
CA MET A 73 -8.35 14.20 -3.49
C MET A 73 -7.78 12.95 -4.18
N VAL A 74 -8.21 11.75 -3.77
CA VAL A 74 -7.77 10.50 -4.41
C VAL A 74 -8.30 10.39 -5.84
N GLU A 75 -9.55 10.81 -6.07
CA GLU A 75 -10.14 10.91 -7.40
C GLU A 75 -9.35 11.88 -8.29
N GLY A 76 -8.91 13.02 -7.74
CA GLY A 76 -8.03 13.98 -8.42
C GLY A 76 -6.69 13.35 -8.81
N PHE A 77 -6.02 12.66 -7.90
CA PHE A 77 -4.77 11.96 -8.23
C PHE A 77 -4.93 10.89 -9.30
N LEU A 78 -6.06 10.16 -9.28
CA LEU A 78 -6.36 9.18 -10.31
C LEU A 78 -6.58 9.86 -11.67
N ALA A 79 -7.35 10.94 -11.70
CA ALA A 79 -7.59 11.73 -12.91
C ALA A 79 -6.27 12.25 -13.51
N ASP A 80 -5.38 12.79 -12.67
CA ASP A 80 -4.10 13.37 -13.06
C ASP A 80 -3.02 12.33 -13.41
N SER A 81 -3.23 11.05 -13.09
CA SER A 81 -2.24 10.00 -13.36
C SER A 81 -2.05 9.72 -14.86
N GLU A 82 -0.87 9.20 -15.23
CA GLU A 82 -0.56 8.81 -16.62
C GLU A 82 -1.18 7.45 -17.03
N LEU A 83 -2.07 6.88 -16.22
CA LEU A 83 -2.73 5.62 -16.56
C LEU A 83 -3.63 5.79 -17.80
N PRO A 84 -3.71 4.78 -18.68
CA PRO A 84 -4.69 4.76 -19.77
C PRO A 84 -6.11 4.92 -19.24
N GLN A 85 -6.96 5.67 -19.95
CA GLN A 85 -8.34 5.94 -19.51
C GLN A 85 -9.12 4.63 -19.30
N GLU A 86 -8.95 3.65 -20.20
CA GLU A 86 -9.56 2.32 -20.09
C GLU A 86 -9.18 1.56 -18.80
N ILE A 87 -8.03 1.86 -18.18
CA ILE A 87 -7.63 1.30 -16.89
C ILE A 87 -8.28 2.10 -15.77
N LYS A 88 -8.21 3.45 -15.85
CA LYS A 88 -8.82 4.35 -14.86
C LYS A 88 -10.31 4.05 -14.67
N ASP A 89 -11.03 3.78 -15.76
CA ASP A 89 -12.46 3.45 -15.74
C ASP A 89 -12.80 2.16 -14.99
N THR A 90 -11.81 1.27 -14.80
CA THR A 90 -11.97 0.03 -14.01
C THR A 90 -11.63 0.20 -12.53
N ILE A 91 -11.06 1.34 -12.13
CA ILE A 91 -10.63 1.58 -10.76
C ILE A 91 -11.82 2.10 -9.94
N THR A 92 -12.02 1.52 -8.76
CA THR A 92 -13.11 1.89 -7.86
C THR A 92 -12.55 2.46 -6.56
N ILE A 93 -13.17 3.54 -6.07
CA ILE A 93 -12.80 4.16 -4.80
C ILE A 93 -14.00 4.13 -3.86
N GLU A 94 -13.88 3.38 -2.76
CA GLU A 94 -14.96 3.16 -1.80
C GLU A 94 -14.54 3.56 -0.38
N PHE A 95 -15.51 3.96 0.44
CA PHE A 95 -15.25 4.07 1.88
C PHE A 95 -15.17 2.67 2.49
N SER A 96 -14.26 2.48 3.46
CA SER A 96 -14.26 1.27 4.28
C SER A 96 -15.65 0.99 4.86
N THR A 97 -16.06 -0.27 4.83
CA THR A 97 -17.26 -0.78 5.50
C THR A 97 -17.22 -0.58 7.02
N LEU A 98 -16.04 -0.25 7.56
CA LEU A 98 -15.81 0.10 8.96
C LEU A 98 -15.88 1.61 9.24
N LYS A 99 -16.39 2.44 8.30
CA LYS A 99 -16.46 3.91 8.46
C LYS A 99 -17.05 4.31 9.81
N GLY A 100 -16.31 5.15 10.55
CA GLY A 100 -16.71 5.63 11.87
C GLY A 100 -16.62 4.60 13.02
N LYS A 101 -16.09 3.40 12.76
CA LYS A 101 -15.97 2.32 13.75
C LYS A 101 -14.51 2.10 14.12
N LEU A 102 -14.25 1.98 15.42
CA LEU A 102 -12.93 1.66 15.97
C LEU A 102 -12.71 0.14 16.09
N HIS A 103 -13.80 -0.64 16.11
CA HIS A 103 -13.78 -2.10 16.30
C HIS A 103 -14.50 -2.84 15.18
N PHE A 104 -14.03 -4.07 14.91
CA PHE A 104 -14.66 -5.02 13.99
C PHE A 104 -16.03 -5.45 14.52
N PRO A 105 -17.02 -5.71 13.65
CA PRO A 105 -18.18 -6.46 14.09
C PRO A 105 -17.70 -7.83 14.59
N THR A 106 -17.95 -8.13 15.87
CA THR A 106 -17.87 -9.49 16.38
C THR A 106 -18.93 -10.30 15.66
N ASN A 107 -18.51 -11.14 14.70
CA ASN A 107 -19.42 -12.09 14.06
C ASN A 107 -20.15 -12.87 15.16
N ARG A 108 -21.49 -12.80 15.15
CA ARG A 108 -22.37 -13.71 15.88
C ARG A 108 -22.58 -14.97 15.07
#